data_AF-A0A1E4BAR3-F1
#
_entry.id   AF-A0A1E4BAR3-F1
#
_cell.length_a   1.000
_cell.length_b   1.000
_cell.length_c   1.000
_cell.angle_alpha   90.00
_cell.angle_beta   90.00
_cell.angle_gamma   90.00
#
_symmetry.space_group_name_H-M   'P 1'
#
loop_
_entity.id
_entity.type
_entity.pdbx_description
1 polymer ?
#
loop_
_entity_poly.entity_id
_entity_poly.type
_entity_poly.pdbx_seq_one_letter_code
_entity_poly.pdbx_strand_id
1 'polypeptide(L)'
;MAALVAYARKLEPLPERYRDVGDDGYAVPECQTPVRLFSETSDGRLHFYADINVRQSPTVAAFLSIVFGAVNDEPPATTLAIPGDFVRTVMQSVGLGTREVGLEAIVARLQRHAREAMRAAPPAP
;
A
#
# COMPACT_ATOMS: atom_id res chain seq x y z
N MET A 1 11.32 -2.66 18.68
CA MET A 1 11.94 -2.85 17.35
C MET A 1 11.68 -4.22 16.70
N ALA A 2 11.40 -5.31 17.43
CA ALA A 2 11.14 -6.64 16.84
C ALA A 2 9.76 -6.80 16.17
N ALA A 3 8.72 -6.11 16.65
CA ALA A 3 7.35 -6.28 16.15
C ALA A 3 7.18 -5.85 14.67
N LEU A 4 7.84 -4.79 14.23
CA LEU A 4 7.71 -4.29 12.85
C LEU A 4 8.36 -5.22 11.82
N VAL A 5 9.47 -5.89 12.18
CA VAL A 5 10.10 -6.88 11.31
C VAL A 5 9.22 -8.12 11.13
N ALA A 6 8.48 -8.51 12.16
CA ALA A 6 7.52 -9.61 12.07
C ALA A 6 6.33 -9.25 11.16
N TYR A 7 5.87 -8.00 11.18
CA TYR A 7 4.82 -7.52 10.27
C TYR A 7 5.32 -7.36 8.83
N ALA A 8 6.53 -6.81 8.63
CA ALA A 8 7.14 -6.71 7.29
C ALA A 8 7.27 -8.06 6.57
N ARG A 9 7.40 -9.18 7.32
CA ARG A 9 7.41 -10.54 6.77
C ARG A 9 6.03 -11.05 6.33
N LYS A 10 4.95 -10.39 6.73
CA LYS A 10 3.58 -10.72 6.30
C LYS A 10 3.21 -10.05 4.98
N LEU A 11 4.04 -9.16 4.46
CA LEU A 11 3.82 -8.58 3.14
C LEU A 11 3.93 -9.70 2.11
N GLU A 12 2.87 -9.89 1.32
CA GLU A 12 2.84 -10.91 0.29
C GLU A 12 3.94 -10.65 -0.75
N PRO A 13 4.68 -11.70 -1.20
CA PRO A 13 5.67 -11.52 -2.24
C PRO A 13 5.01 -11.05 -3.54
N LEU A 14 5.73 -10.21 -4.29
CA LEU A 14 5.27 -9.77 -5.60
C LEU A 14 5.08 -10.98 -6.54
N PRO A 15 3.88 -11.15 -7.15
CA PRO A 15 3.63 -12.19 -8.15
C PRO A 15 4.61 -12.12 -9.32
N GLU A 16 4.97 -13.26 -9.91
CA GLU A 16 5.95 -13.32 -11.00
C GLU A 16 5.54 -12.48 -12.22
N ARG A 17 4.23 -12.37 -12.48
CA ARG A 17 3.65 -11.52 -13.54
C ARG A 17 4.01 -10.03 -13.42
N TYR A 18 4.40 -9.57 -12.24
CA TYR A 18 4.81 -8.19 -11.98
C TYR A 18 6.33 -8.02 -11.85
N ARG A 19 7.13 -9.10 -11.84
CA ARG A 19 8.60 -8.97 -11.73
C ARG A 19 9.22 -8.22 -12.90
N ASP A 20 8.76 -8.53 -14.11
CA ASP A 20 9.31 -7.97 -15.36
C ASP A 20 8.58 -6.70 -15.81
N VAL A 21 7.59 -6.25 -15.03
CA VAL A 21 6.91 -4.98 -15.28
C VAL A 21 7.85 -3.85 -14.90
N GLY A 22 8.16 -2.99 -15.86
CA GLY A 22 9.00 -1.81 -15.67
C GLY A 22 8.40 -0.82 -14.67
N ASP A 23 9.21 0.11 -14.19
CA ASP A 23 8.82 1.03 -13.11
C ASP A 23 7.86 2.14 -13.55
N ASP A 24 7.63 2.29 -14.86
CA ASP A 24 6.82 3.35 -15.46
C ASP A 24 5.38 3.34 -14.92
N GLY A 25 5.09 4.32 -14.06
CA GLY A 25 3.76 4.52 -13.46
C GLY A 25 3.51 3.77 -12.15
N TYR A 26 4.38 2.86 -11.73
CA TYR A 26 4.23 2.08 -10.48
C TYR A 26 5.09 2.62 -9.34
N ALA A 27 6.16 3.36 -9.65
CA ALA A 27 7.06 3.93 -8.66
C ALA A 27 6.41 5.03 -7.80
N VAL A 28 6.77 5.04 -6.51
CA VAL A 28 6.41 6.09 -5.53
C VAL A 28 7.65 6.96 -5.26
N PRO A 29 7.91 8.01 -6.07
CA PRO A 29 9.12 8.84 -5.94
C PRO A 29 9.19 9.63 -4.63
N GLU A 30 8.06 9.79 -3.93
CA GLU A 30 7.98 10.48 -2.65
C GLU A 30 8.63 9.68 -1.51
N CYS A 31 8.87 8.39 -1.73
CA CYS A 31 9.66 7.56 -0.83
C CYS A 31 11.16 7.73 -1.12
N GLN A 32 11.97 7.88 -0.07
CA GLN A 32 13.44 7.86 -0.16
C GLN A 32 14.01 6.49 -0.59
N THR A 33 13.15 5.51 -0.85
CA THR A 33 13.51 4.16 -1.27
C THR A 33 12.59 3.79 -2.43
N PRO A 34 13.10 3.06 -3.45
CA PRO A 34 12.25 2.59 -4.54
C PRO A 34 11.12 1.71 -3.97
N VAL A 35 9.88 2.16 -4.18
CA VAL A 35 8.66 1.42 -3.85
C VAL A 35 7.80 1.38 -5.09
N ARG A 36 7.30 0.19 -5.44
CA ARG A 36 6.37 0.01 -6.55
C ARG A 36 5.06 -0.52 -6.00
N LEU A 37 3.94 0.05 -6.44
CA LEU A 37 2.60 -0.35 -6.02
C LEU A 37 1.81 -0.85 -7.21
N PHE A 38 1.21 -2.02 -7.08
CA PHE A 38 0.35 -2.64 -8.08
C PHE A 38 -1.03 -2.85 -7.48
N SER A 39 -2.07 -2.74 -8.31
CA SER A 39 -3.45 -2.99 -7.92
C SER A 39 -4.13 -3.92 -8.91
N GLU A 40 -4.76 -4.98 -8.42
CA GLU A 40 -5.65 -5.85 -9.16
C GLU A 40 -7.08 -5.62 -8.69
N THR A 41 -8.04 -5.63 -9.61
CA THR A 41 -9.47 -5.61 -9.26
C THR A 41 -10.11 -6.88 -9.79
N SER A 42 -10.74 -7.67 -8.92
CA SER A 42 -11.45 -8.90 -9.27
C SER A 42 -12.77 -8.94 -8.52
N ASP A 43 -13.87 -9.24 -9.22
CA ASP A 43 -15.21 -9.39 -8.61
C ASP A 43 -15.63 -8.23 -7.70
N GLY A 44 -15.26 -7.00 -8.08
CA GLY A 44 -15.55 -5.78 -7.30
C GLY A 44 -14.70 -5.61 -6.03
N ARG A 45 -13.68 -6.46 -5.83
CA ARG A 45 -12.70 -6.38 -4.75
C ARG A 45 -11.38 -5.86 -5.28
N LEU A 46 -10.65 -5.17 -4.42
CA LEU A 46 -9.36 -4.57 -4.73
C LEU A 46 -8.27 -5.34 -3.99
N HIS A 47 -7.19 -5.66 -4.69
CA HIS A 47 -6.04 -6.35 -4.12
C HIS A 47 -4.77 -5.59 -4.50
N PHE A 48 -3.96 -5.25 -3.52
CA PHE A 48 -2.72 -4.51 -3.74
C PHE A 48 -1.49 -5.37 -3.50
N TYR A 49 -0.49 -5.17 -4.35
CA TYR A 49 0.85 -5.70 -4.19
C TYR A 49 1.86 -4.57 -4.11
N ALA A 50 2.94 -4.79 -3.38
CA ALA A 50 4.01 -3.83 -3.26
C ALA A 50 5.34 -4.53 -3.50
N ASP A 51 6.19 -3.90 -4.32
CA ASP A 51 7.59 -4.26 -4.40
C ASP A 51 8.42 -3.24 -3.62
N ILE A 52 9.06 -3.72 -2.57
CA ILE A 52 9.90 -2.91 -1.71
C ILE A 52 11.02 -3.75 -1.10
N ASN A 53 12.22 -3.18 -1.06
CA ASN A 53 13.32 -3.79 -0.34
C ASN A 53 13.13 -3.63 1.19
N VAL A 54 12.62 -4.67 1.84
CA VAL A 54 12.37 -4.70 3.29
C VAL A 54 13.63 -4.45 4.14
N ARG A 55 14.83 -4.71 3.60
CA ARG A 55 16.10 -4.42 4.30
C ARG A 55 16.44 -2.94 4.28
N GLN A 56 16.08 -2.22 3.21
CA GLN A 56 16.30 -0.79 3.09
C GLN A 56 15.19 0.04 3.76
N SER A 57 13.96 -0.48 3.74
CA SER A 57 12.77 0.22 4.26
C SER A 57 11.86 -0.69 5.08
N PRO A 58 12.33 -1.23 6.22
CA PRO A 58 11.55 -2.14 7.06
C PRO A 58 10.26 -1.49 7.59
N THR A 59 10.29 -0.19 7.87
CA THR A 59 9.13 0.56 8.36
C THR A 59 8.04 0.71 7.31
N VAL A 60 8.43 0.99 6.05
CA VAL A 60 7.47 1.12 4.95
C VAL A 60 6.86 -0.25 4.63
N ALA A 61 7.67 -1.31 4.63
CA ALA A 61 7.18 -2.67 4.47
C ALA A 61 6.22 -3.08 5.59
N ALA A 62 6.53 -2.74 6.85
CA ALA A 62 5.64 -2.99 7.98
C ALA A 62 4.32 -2.21 7.84
N PHE A 63 4.38 -0.94 7.47
CA PHE A 63 3.18 -0.13 7.22
C PHE A 63 2.31 -0.72 6.11
N LEU A 64 2.91 -1.06 4.96
CA LEU A 64 2.23 -1.70 3.84
C LEU A 64 1.58 -3.02 4.24
N SER A 65 2.28 -3.85 5.04
CA SER A 65 1.71 -5.11 5.51
C SER A 65 0.46 -4.93 6.38
N ILE A 66 0.39 -3.84 7.17
CA ILE A 66 -0.77 -3.53 8.01
C ILE A 66 -1.92 -3.04 7.13
N VAL A 67 -1.63 -2.11 6.21
CA VAL A 67 -2.64 -1.55 5.30
C VAL A 67 -3.22 -2.65 4.42
N PHE A 68 -2.38 -3.45 3.77
CA PHE A 68 -2.81 -4.53 2.88
C PHE A 68 -3.62 -5.58 3.62
N GLY A 69 -3.26 -5.91 4.87
CA GLY A 69 -4.07 -6.79 5.70
C GLY A 69 -5.47 -6.25 6.03
N ALA A 70 -5.73 -4.96 5.84
CA ALA A 70 -7.04 -4.33 6.06
C ALA A 70 -7.80 -4.01 4.77
N VAL A 71 -7.12 -3.93 3.61
CA VAL A 71 -7.76 -3.51 2.34
C VAL A 71 -7.71 -4.54 1.23
N ASN A 72 -6.82 -5.54 1.29
CA ASN A 72 -6.78 -6.57 0.26
C ASN A 72 -8.02 -7.46 0.36
N ASP A 73 -8.56 -7.83 -0.80
CA ASP A 73 -9.79 -8.61 -0.96
C ASP A 73 -11.05 -7.92 -0.42
N GLU A 74 -10.96 -6.63 -0.12
CA GLU A 74 -12.09 -5.79 0.31
C GLU A 74 -12.58 -4.90 -0.83
N PRO A 75 -13.82 -4.38 -0.78
CA PRO A 75 -14.32 -3.47 -1.79
C PRO A 75 -13.53 -2.13 -1.73
N PRO A 76 -13.44 -1.40 -2.85
CA PRO A 76 -12.74 -0.11 -2.90
C PRO A 76 -13.16 0.90 -1.82
N ALA A 77 -14.42 0.83 -1.36
CA ALA A 77 -14.94 1.65 -0.28
C ALA A 77 -14.13 1.52 1.02
N THR A 78 -13.60 0.33 1.33
CA THR A 78 -12.77 0.07 2.51
C THR A 78 -11.46 0.83 2.44
N THR A 79 -10.82 0.88 1.26
CA THR A 79 -9.61 1.68 1.05
C THR A 79 -9.88 3.18 1.16
N LEU A 80 -11.05 3.64 0.71
CA LEU A 80 -11.46 5.04 0.83
C LEU A 80 -11.85 5.45 2.25
N ALA A 81 -12.22 4.48 3.09
CA ALA A 81 -12.53 4.71 4.50
C ALA A 81 -11.27 4.91 5.36
N ILE A 82 -10.06 4.70 4.82
CA ILE A 82 -8.81 4.98 5.54
C ILE A 82 -8.77 6.47 5.92
N PRO A 83 -8.68 6.80 7.24
CA PRO A 83 -8.61 8.18 7.70
C PRO A 83 -7.38 8.91 7.17
N GLY A 84 -7.53 10.20 6.86
CA GLY A 84 -6.42 11.03 6.37
C GLY A 84 -5.27 11.19 7.37
N ASP A 85 -5.53 11.01 8.66
CA ASP A 85 -4.53 11.07 9.74
C ASP A 85 -4.00 9.70 10.16
N PHE A 86 -4.36 8.63 9.46
CA PHE A 86 -3.92 7.27 9.74
C PHE A 86 -2.40 7.14 9.72
N VAL A 87 -1.74 7.69 8.70
CA VAL A 87 -0.27 7.67 8.56
C VAL A 87 0.39 8.32 9.77
N ARG A 88 -0.05 9.53 10.12
CA ARG A 88 0.44 10.28 11.28
C ARG A 88 0.28 9.48 12.57
N THR A 89 -0.89 8.86 12.77
CA THR A 89 -1.21 8.06 13.96
C THR A 89 -0.27 6.85 14.09
N VAL A 90 -0.08 6.11 12.99
CA VAL A 90 0.84 4.96 12.97
C VAL A 90 2.29 5.42 13.17
N MET A 91 2.71 6.52 12.55
CA MET A 91 4.07 7.06 12.69
C MET A 91 4.37 7.58 14.10
N GLN A 92 3.41 8.23 14.75
CA GLN A 92 3.53 8.62 16.15
C GLN A 92 3.66 7.41 17.08
N SER A 93 2.92 6.33 16.82
CA SER A 93 3.02 5.09 17.60
C SER A 93 4.36 4.35 17.43
N VAL A 94 5.01 4.55 16.28
CA VAL A 94 6.25 3.86 15.90
C VAL A 94 7.51 4.71 16.14
N GLY A 95 7.37 6.03 16.30
CA GLY A 95 8.47 6.96 16.60
C GLY A 95 9.38 7.29 15.41
N LEU A 96 8.86 7.24 14.17
CA LEU A 96 9.64 7.43 12.94
C LEU A 96 9.08 8.55 12.05
N GLY A 97 9.30 9.81 12.44
CA GLY A 97 8.76 10.99 11.74
C GLY A 97 9.38 11.31 10.37
N THR A 98 10.48 10.68 9.96
CA THR A 98 11.20 11.06 8.73
C THR A 98 10.63 10.46 7.44
N ARG A 99 9.64 9.57 7.52
CA ARG A 99 9.06 8.86 6.36
C ARG A 99 7.57 9.13 6.13
N GLU A 100 7.01 10.10 6.85
CA GLU A 100 5.59 10.45 6.81
C GLU A 100 5.13 10.82 5.39
N VAL A 101 5.88 11.70 4.69
CA VAL A 101 5.56 12.15 3.32
C VAL A 101 5.42 10.99 2.33
N GLY A 102 6.34 10.02 2.39
CA GLY A 102 6.29 8.85 1.51
C GLY A 102 5.10 7.93 1.81
N LEU A 103 4.76 7.75 3.08
CA LEU A 103 3.61 6.94 3.50
C LEU A 103 2.27 7.61 3.18
N GLU A 104 2.17 8.94 3.32
CA GLU A 104 1.01 9.71 2.88
C GLU A 104 0.81 9.58 1.37
N ALA A 105 1.88 9.68 0.58
CA ALA A 105 1.82 9.48 -0.86
C ALA A 105 1.34 8.07 -1.24
N ILE A 106 1.80 7.04 -0.52
CA ILE A 106 1.32 5.65 -0.67
C ILE A 106 -0.19 5.58 -0.44
N VAL A 107 -0.69 6.05 0.70
CA VAL A 107 -2.13 5.99 1.03
C VAL A 107 -2.96 6.76 0.02
N ALA A 108 -2.51 7.96 -0.38
CA ALA A 108 -3.18 8.75 -1.40
C ALA A 108 -3.27 7.99 -2.74
N ARG A 109 -2.24 7.22 -3.10
CA ARG A 109 -2.22 6.40 -4.32
C ARG A 109 -3.16 5.21 -4.25
N LEU A 110 -3.20 4.52 -3.11
CA LEU A 110 -4.18 3.45 -2.86
C LEU A 110 -5.62 3.97 -3.00
N GLN A 111 -5.92 5.13 -2.40
CA GLN A 111 -7.22 5.77 -2.53
C GLN A 111 -7.53 6.19 -3.97
N ARG A 112 -6.53 6.64 -4.75
CA ARG A 112 -6.73 6.94 -6.19
C ARG A 112 -7.13 5.68 -6.96
N HIS A 113 -6.40 4.58 -6.79
CA HIS A 113 -6.74 3.29 -7.42
C HIS A 113 -8.12 2.78 -6.99
N ALA A 114 -8.49 2.96 -5.72
CA ALA A 114 -9.83 2.62 -5.25
C ALA A 114 -10.93 3.47 -5.93
N ARG A 115 -10.72 4.78 -6.09
CA ARG A 115 -11.67 5.64 -6.84
C ARG A 115 -11.78 5.24 -8.31
N GLU A 116 -10.66 4.88 -8.94
CA GLU A 116 -10.64 4.39 -10.32
C GLU A 116 -11.39 3.07 -10.45
N ALA A 117 -11.16 2.12 -9.55
CA ALA A 117 -11.87 0.85 -9.50
C ALA A 117 -13.38 1.05 -9.30
N MET A 118 -13.81 1.97 -8.42
CA MET A 118 -15.24 2.30 -8.26
C MET A 118 -15.88 2.91 -9.51
N ARG A 119 -15.12 3.64 -10.32
CA ARG A 119 -15.60 4.23 -11.57
C ARG A 119 -15.65 3.22 -12.71
N ALA A 120 -14.73 2.25 -12.70
CA ALA A 120 -14.64 1.19 -13.70
C ALA A 120 -15.62 0.03 -13.41
N ALA A 121 -15.95 -0.22 -12.15
CA ALA A 121 -16.99 -1.17 -11.79
C ALA A 121 -18.38 -0.59 -12.10
N PRO A 122 -19.27 -1.32 -12.80
CA PRO A 122 -20.67 -0.93 -12.87
C PRO A 122 -21.26 -0.86 -11.45
N PRO A 123 -22.17 0.10 -11.17
CA PRO A 123 -22.78 0.19 -9.85
C PRO A 123 -23.41 -1.17 -9.51
N ALA A 124 -23.08 -1.70 -8.33
CA ALA A 124 -23.71 -2.91 -7.82
C ALA A 124 -25.25 -2.71 -7.82
N PRO A 125 -26.03 -3.68 -8.29
CA PRO A 125 -27.48 -3.58 -8.43
C PRO A 125 -28.19 -3.42 -7.09
#